data_AF-A0A2R5EXF6-F1
#
_entry.id   AF-A0A2R5EXF6-F1
#
_cell.length_a   1.000
_cell.length_b   1.000
_cell.length_c   1.000
_cell.angle_alpha   90.00
_cell.angle_beta   90.00
_cell.angle_gamma   90.00
#
_symmetry.space_group_name_H-M   'P 1'
#
loop_
_entity.id
_entity.type
_entity.pdbx_description
1 polymer ?
#
loop_
_entity_poly.entity_id
_entity_poly.type
_entity_poly.pdbx_seq_one_letter_code
_entity_poly.pdbx_strand_id
1 'polypeptide(L)' 'MVFGSCTLVQTLMQLDLIDEYRLMVFPVVLGNGKRLFGEGIDKIVLKLTETKTFDSGVVVLTYLPER' A
#
# COMPACT_ATOMS: atom_id res chain seq x y z
N MET A 1 10.25 -6.06 6.26
CA MET A 1 8.77 -6.07 6.14
C MET A 1 8.20 -5.31 7.32
N VAL A 2 7.87 -4.03 7.13
CA VAL A 2 7.33 -3.19 8.20
C VAL A 2 5.81 -3.36 8.22
N PHE A 3 5.30 -4.12 9.19
CA PHE A 3 3.88 -4.16 9.52
C PHE A 3 3.63 -3.12 10.61
N GLY A 4 3.37 -1.85 10.28
CA GLY A 4 3.17 -0.90 11.35
C GLY A 4 2.98 0.55 10.95
N SER A 5 1.87 1.10 11.43
CA SER A 5 1.47 2.52 11.45
C SER A 5 1.44 3.23 10.09
N CYS A 6 0.25 3.70 9.69
CA CYS A 6 0.11 4.58 8.51
C CYS A 6 1.10 5.74 8.55
N THR A 7 1.46 6.24 9.74
CA THR A 7 2.45 7.31 9.92
C THR A 7 3.85 6.89 9.49
N LEU A 8 4.33 5.70 9.85
CA LEU A 8 5.66 5.23 9.47
C LEU A 8 5.74 4.93 7.97
N VAL A 9 4.67 4.34 7.42
CA VAL A 9 4.54 4.11 5.98
C VAL A 9 4.56 5.44 5.20
N GLN A 10 3.84 6.45 5.68
CA GLN A 10 3.83 7.78 5.06
C GLN A 10 5.20 8.45 5.09
N THR A 11 5.93 8.35 6.21
CA THR A 11 7.30 8.88 6.30
C THR A 11 8.25 8.17 5.33
N LEU A 12 8.17 6.83 5.23
CA LEU A 12 9.01 6.07 4.28
C LEU A 12 8.65 6.34 2.82
N MET A 13 7.36 6.57 2.52
CA MET A 13 6.91 7.00 1.19
C MET A 13 7.52 8.37 0.82
N GLN A 14 7.52 9.32 1.74
CA GLN A 14 8.09 10.67 1.50
C GLN A 14 9.61 10.65 1.28
N LEU A 15 10.31 9.69 1.87
CA LEU A 15 11.76 9.54 1.72
C LEU A 15 12.16 8.68 0.51
N ASP A 16 11.19 8.18 -0.28
CA ASP A 16 11.41 7.22 -1.37
C ASP A 16 12.28 6.01 -0.93
N LEU A 17 12.01 5.48 0.27
CA LEU A 17 12.73 4.34 0.85
C LEU A 17 11.94 3.03 0.80
N ILE A 18 10.89 2.97 -0.02
CA ILE A 18 10.05 1.78 -0.16
C ILE A 18 10.40 1.09 -1.47
N ASP A 19 11.02 -0.09 -1.35
CA ASP A 19 11.34 -0.92 -2.52
C ASP A 19 10.14 -1.75 -3.00
N GLU A 20 9.21 -2.12 -2.10
CA GLU A 20 8.07 -2.99 -2.41
C GLU A 20 6.83 -2.58 -1.60
N TYR A 21 5.68 -2.51 -2.28
CA TYR A 21 4.37 -2.26 -1.69
C TYR A 21 3.51 -3.51 -1.74
N ARG A 22 3.02 -3.97 -0.58
CA ARG A 22 2.01 -5.04 -0.49
C ARG A 22 0.69 -4.46 -0.02
N LEU A 23 -0.24 -4.27 -0.94
CA LEU A 23 -1.57 -3.73 -0.66
C LEU A 23 -2.55 -4.89 -0.46
N MET A 24 -3.17 -4.94 0.71
CA MET A 24 -4.22 -5.91 1.01
C MET A 24 -5.58 -5.24 0.89
N VAL A 25 -6.38 -5.71 -0.07
CA VAL A 25 -7.75 -5.25 -0.30
C VAL A 25 -8.70 -6.21 0.41
N PHE A 26 -9.47 -5.66 1.34
CA PHE A 26 -10.49 -6.40 2.08
C PHE A 26 -11.87 -6.11 1.47
N PRO A 27 -12.77 -7.10 1.36
CA PRO A 27 -14.11 -6.93 0.79
C PRO A 27 -15.07 -6.26 1.80
N VAL A 28 -14.72 -5.07 2.28
CA VAL A 28 -15.50 -4.29 3.26
C VAL A 28 -15.40 -2.79 2.99
N VAL A 29 -16.50 -2.07 3.17
CA VAL A 29 -16.53 -0.60 3.11
C VAL A 29 -16.52 -0.07 4.55
N LEU A 30 -15.38 0.49 4.99
CA LEU A 30 -15.21 0.98 6.36
C LEU A 30 -15.95 2.31 6.64
N GLY A 31 -16.31 3.07 5.61
CA GLY A 31 -16.97 4.38 5.73
C GLY A 31 -16.03 5.52 6.14
N ASN A 32 -15.31 5.38 7.27
CA ASN A 32 -14.34 6.35 7.77
C ASN A 32 -13.12 5.65 8.37
N GLY A 33 -11.94 6.28 8.31
CA GLY A 33 -10.71 5.71 8.85
C GLY A 33 -9.45 6.48 8.45
N LYS A 34 -8.30 6.02 8.93
CA LYS A 34 -7.01 6.57 8.52
C LYS A 34 -6.71 6.20 7.07
N ARG A 35 -6.39 7.20 6.25
CA ARG A 35 -5.99 6.99 4.86
C ARG A 35 -4.55 6.50 4.81
N LEU A 36 -4.30 5.44 4.04
CA LEU A 36 -2.95 4.94 3.79
C LEU A 36 -2.14 6.00 3.02
N PHE A 37 -2.71 6.52 1.95
CA PHE A 37 -2.17 7.61 1.16
C PHE A 37 -2.78 8.94 1.65
N GLY A 38 -2.01 9.68 2.44
CA GLY A 38 -2.40 10.98 3.00
C GLY A 38 -2.08 12.15 2.06
N GLU A 39 -2.31 13.37 2.54
CA GLU A 39 -1.88 14.58 1.85
C GLU A 39 -0.34 14.72 1.88
N GLY A 40 0.24 15.30 0.83
CA GLY A 40 1.69 15.52 0.74
C GLY A 40 2.51 14.31 0.29
N ILE A 41 1.87 13.34 -0.39
CA ILE A 41 2.56 12.25 -1.10
C ILE A 41 2.57 12.62 -2.59
N ASP A 42 3.76 12.71 -3.17
CA ASP A 42 3.92 12.93 -4.61
C ASP A 42 3.42 11.74 -5.43
N LYS A 43 3.22 11.94 -6.73
CA LYS A 43 2.81 10.86 -7.63
C LYS A 43 3.90 9.79 -7.67
N ILE A 44 3.58 8.58 -7.21
CA ILE A 44 4.44 7.38 -7.34
C ILE A 44 3.85 6.49 -8.42
N VAL A 45 4.64 6.15 -9.43
CA VAL A 45 4.27 5.15 -10.45
C VAL A 45 4.62 3.77 -9.91
N LEU A 46 3.65 2.86 -9.93
CA LEU A 46 3.78 1.52 -9.37
C LEU A 46 3.55 0.48 -10.46
N LYS A 47 4.43 -0.51 -10.55
CA LYS A 47 4.31 -1.67 -11.42
C LYS A 47 3.81 -2.86 -10.62
N LEU A 48 2.69 -3.45 -11.04
CA LEU A 48 2.16 -4.68 -10.45
C LEU A 48 3.09 -5.85 -10.79
N THR A 49 3.58 -6.55 -9.77
CA THR A 49 4.45 -7.72 -9.94
C THR A 49 3.78 -9.03 -9.55
N GLU A 50 2.85 -9.00 -8.60
CA GLU A 50 2.13 -10.19 -8.15
C GLU A 50 0.70 -9.84 -7.74
N THR A 51 -0.23 -10.76 -8.00
CA THR A 51 -1.59 -10.71 -7.47
C THR A 51 -1.93 -12.06 -6.86
N LYS A 52 -2.34 -12.04 -5.59
CA LYS A 52 -2.74 -13.25 -4.86
C LYS A 52 -4.14 -13.07 -4.29
N THR A 53 -5.04 -13.94 -4.70
CA THR A 53 -6.42 -13.99 -4.20
C THR A 53 -6.55 -15.07 -3.14
N PHE A 54 -7.44 -14.85 -2.18
CA PHE A 54 -7.75 -15.80 -1.12
C PHE A 54 -9.25 -16.10 -1.13
N ASP A 55 -9.63 -17.30 -0.68
CA ASP A 55 -11.05 -17.73 -0.59
C ASP A 55 -11.90 -16.84 0.33
N SER A 56 -11.26 -16.10 1.24
CA SER A 56 -11.90 -15.07 2.07
C SER A 56 -12.34 -13.82 1.29
N GLY A 57 -12.04 -13.73 -0.01
CA GLY A 57 -12.27 -12.54 -0.84
C GLY A 57 -11.19 -11.46 -0.67
N VAL A 58 -10.18 -11.69 0.18
CA VAL A 58 -9.03 -10.80 0.31
C VAL A 58 -8.15 -10.92 -0.94
N VAL A 59 -7.66 -9.78 -1.43
CA VAL A 59 -6.70 -9.72 -2.53
C VAL A 59 -5.44 -9.03 -2.05
N VAL A 60 -4.29 -9.65 -2.26
CA VAL A 60 -2.98 -9.07 -1.99
C VAL A 60 -2.33 -8.72 -3.32
N LEU A 61 -1.96 -7.46 -3.48
CA LEU A 61 -1.32 -6.91 -4.66
C LEU A 61 0.09 -6.48 -4.28
N THR A 62 1.10 -7.04 -4.96
CA THR A 62 2.50 -6.65 -4.77
C THR A 62 2.90 -5.71 -5.91
N TYR A 63 3.41 -4.54 -5.55
CA TYR A 63 3.91 -3.53 -6.48
C TYR A 63 5.35 -3.15 -6.19
N LEU A 64 6.09 -2.82 -7.23
CA LEU A 64 7.39 -2.14 -7.14
C LEU A 64 7.25 -0.72 -7.69
N PRO A 65 7.90 0.30 -7.12
CA PRO A 65 7.97 1.62 -7.73
C PRO A 65 8.76 1.59 -9.04
N GLU A 66 8.23 2.25 -10.06
CA GLU A 66 8.99 2.54 -11.29
C GLU A 66 9.75 3.86 -11.08
N ARG A 67 11.08 3.77 -11.05
CA ARG A 67 12.01 4.90 -10.97
C ARG A 67 12.62 5.17 -12.35
#